data_AF-A0A376REC0-F1
#
_entry.id   AF-A0A376REC0-F1
#
_cell.length_a   1.000
_cell.length_b   1.000
_cell.length_c   1.000
_cell.angle_alpha   90.00
_cell.angle_beta   90.00
_cell.angle_gamma   90.00
#
_symmetry.space_group_name_H-M   'P 1'
#
loop_
_entity.id
_entity.type
_entity.pdbx_description
1 polymer ?
#
loop_
_entity_poly.entity_id
_entity_poly.type
_entity_poly.pdbx_seq_one_letter_code
_entity_poly.pdbx_strand_id
1 'polypeptide(L)'
;MLDAQTIATVKATIPLLVETGPKLTAHFYDRMFTHNPQLKEIFNMSNQRNGDQREALFNAIAAYASNIENLPALLPAVEKIAQKHTSFQIKPGTVQHRRRTPVGDAGRNVQPGAGSAGRLG
;
A
#
# COMPACT_ATOMS: atom_id res chain seq x y z
N MET A 1 0.61 -21.42 -6.30
CA MET A 1 -0.68 -21.03 -5.70
C MET A 1 -0.47 -20.76 -4.22
N LEU A 2 -1.34 -19.97 -3.59
CA LEU A 2 -1.32 -19.75 -2.14
C LEU A 2 -1.69 -21.06 -1.43
N ASP A 3 -1.06 -21.34 -0.28
CA ASP A 3 -1.44 -22.49 0.55
C ASP A 3 -2.63 -22.15 1.48
N ALA A 4 -3.22 -23.20 2.08
CA ALA A 4 -4.38 -23.06 2.96
C ALA A 4 -4.10 -22.17 4.18
N GLN A 5 -2.88 -22.22 4.72
CA GLN A 5 -2.45 -21.40 5.85
C GLN A 5 -2.41 -19.91 5.50
N THR A 6 -1.94 -19.58 4.30
CA THR A 6 -1.90 -18.22 3.77
C THR A 6 -3.30 -17.70 3.53
N ILE A 7 -4.18 -18.51 2.94
CA ILE A 7 -5.60 -18.13 2.75
C ILE A 7 -6.26 -17.86 4.10
N ALA A 8 -6.07 -18.74 5.09
CA ALA A 8 -6.63 -18.56 6.43
C ALA A 8 -6.11 -17.29 7.12
N THR A 9 -4.81 -17.02 7.00
CA THR A 9 -4.19 -15.80 7.56
C THR A 9 -4.76 -14.55 6.91
N VAL A 10 -4.85 -14.52 5.58
CA VAL A 10 -5.44 -13.38 4.86
C VAL A 10 -6.89 -13.20 5.31
N LYS A 11 -7.71 -14.27 5.34
CA LYS A 11 -9.11 -14.21 5.79
C LYS A 11 -9.26 -13.63 7.20
N ALA A 12 -8.40 -14.04 8.13
CA ALA A 12 -8.41 -13.55 9.51
C ALA A 12 -8.13 -12.04 9.62
N THR A 13 -7.38 -11.46 8.67
CA THR A 13 -7.07 -10.02 8.66
C THR A 13 -8.11 -9.15 7.95
N ILE A 14 -9.04 -9.74 7.18
CA ILE A 14 -10.05 -9.00 6.41
C ILE A 14 -10.89 -8.06 7.28
N PRO A 15 -11.44 -8.49 8.43
CA PRO A 15 -12.30 -7.62 9.24
C PRO A 15 -11.58 -6.34 9.67
N LEU A 16 -10.32 -6.48 10.10
CA LEU A 16 -9.47 -5.35 10.48
C LEU A 16 -9.21 -4.43 9.28
N LEU A 17 -8.91 -4.98 8.10
CA LEU A 17 -8.72 -4.18 6.89
C LEU A 17 -9.96 -3.37 6.52
N VAL A 18 -11.15 -3.98 6.61
CA VAL A 18 -12.42 -3.32 6.31
C VAL A 18 -12.70 -2.21 7.31
N GLU A 19 -12.46 -2.44 8.60
CA GLU A 19 -12.62 -1.45 9.67
C GLU A 19 -11.64 -0.28 9.54
N THR A 20 -10.40 -0.55 9.13
CA THR A 20 -9.37 0.48 8.93
C THR A 20 -9.71 1.39 7.74
N GLY A 21 -10.53 0.92 6.79
CA GLY A 21 -11.24 1.75 5.84
C GLY A 21 -10.36 2.68 4.99
N PRO A 22 -10.86 3.88 4.63
CA PRO A 22 -10.13 4.89 3.85
C PRO A 22 -8.82 5.38 4.49
N LYS A 23 -8.61 5.16 5.80
CA LYS A 23 -7.37 5.57 6.48
C LYS A 23 -6.18 4.74 5.99
N LEU A 24 -6.40 3.45 5.70
CA LEU A 24 -5.35 2.58 5.17
C LEU A 24 -4.85 3.07 3.81
N THR A 25 -5.76 3.38 2.90
CA THR A 25 -5.40 3.83 1.55
C THR A 25 -4.84 5.25 1.57
N ALA A 26 -5.34 6.13 2.45
CA ALA A 26 -4.73 7.43 2.68
C ALA A 26 -3.26 7.31 3.13
N HIS A 27 -2.99 6.49 4.16
CA HIS A 27 -1.64 6.24 4.65
C HIS A 27 -0.73 5.63 3.58
N PHE A 28 -1.26 4.69 2.78
CA PHE A 28 -0.52 4.10 1.65
C PHE A 28 -0.05 5.17 0.66
N TYR A 29 -0.95 6.03 0.20
CA TYR A 29 -0.60 7.04 -0.79
C TYR A 29 0.31 8.13 -0.22
N ASP A 30 0.08 8.56 1.01
CA ASP A 30 0.95 9.54 1.68
C ASP A 30 2.39 9.04 1.75
N ARG A 31 2.57 7.81 2.21
CA ARG A 31 3.89 7.18 2.30
C ARG A 31 4.53 6.98 0.93
N MET A 32 3.76 6.49 -0.06
CA MET A 32 4.25 6.26 -1.42
C MET A 32 4.75 7.55 -2.06
N PHE A 33 3.99 8.65 -1.96
CA PHE A 33 4.40 9.92 -2.55
C PHE A 33 5.51 10.62 -1.76
N THR A 34 5.64 10.34 -0.46
CA THR A 34 6.74 10.86 0.37
C THR A 34 8.07 10.20 0.00
N HIS A 35 8.11 8.88 -0.18
CA HIS A 35 9.35 8.16 -0.49
C HIS A 35 9.64 8.09 -1.99
N ASN A 36 8.63 8.28 -2.83
CA ASN A 36 8.77 8.26 -4.29
C ASN A 36 8.06 9.47 -4.92
N PRO A 37 8.56 10.70 -4.71
CA PRO A 37 7.94 11.92 -5.21
C PRO A 37 7.78 11.93 -6.74
N GLN A 38 8.67 11.27 -7.47
CA GLN A 38 8.61 11.11 -8.93
C GLN A 38 7.33 10.43 -9.43
N LEU A 39 6.61 9.70 -8.56
CA LEU A 39 5.34 9.09 -8.93
C LEU A 39 4.24 10.14 -9.14
N LYS A 40 4.33 11.33 -8.55
CA LYS A 40 3.31 12.39 -8.73
C LYS A 40 3.16 12.80 -10.20
N GLU A 41 4.20 12.64 -11.03
CA GLU A 41 4.17 12.89 -12.47
C GLU A 41 3.42 11.82 -13.27
N ILE A 42 3.25 10.63 -12.69
CA ILE A 42 2.57 9.49 -13.33
C ILE A 42 1.10 9.42 -12.87
N PHE A 43 0.82 9.84 -11.63
CA PHE A 43 -0.52 9.79 -11.07
C PHE A 43 -1.36 11.01 -11.45
N ASN A 44 -2.64 10.76 -11.72
CA ASN A 44 -3.60 11.85 -11.81
C ASN A 44 -3.88 12.42 -10.42
N MET A 45 -3.24 13.54 -10.09
CA MET A 45 -3.37 14.20 -8.80
C MET A 45 -4.77 14.79 -8.54
N SER A 46 -5.58 15.01 -9.57
CA SER A 46 -6.99 15.41 -9.41
C SER A 46 -7.81 14.28 -8.77
N ASN A 47 -7.65 13.05 -9.28
CA ASN A 47 -8.30 11.85 -8.73
C ASN A 47 -7.77 11.48 -7.33
N GLN A 48 -6.59 11.99 -6.99
CA GLN A 48 -6.04 11.82 -5.65
C GLN A 48 -6.59 12.87 -4.67
N ARG A 49 -6.89 14.08 -5.15
CA ARG A 49 -7.45 15.17 -4.35
C ARG A 49 -8.93 14.97 -4.05
N ASN A 50 -9.70 14.43 -5.00
CA ASN A 50 -11.14 14.17 -4.81
C ASN A 50 -11.42 12.87 -4.03
N GLY A 51 -10.42 11.99 -3.85
CA GLY A 51 -10.52 10.78 -3.03
C GLY A 51 -10.84 9.50 -3.82
N ASP A 52 -11.27 9.62 -5.08
CA ASP A 52 -11.70 8.50 -5.93
C ASP A 52 -10.63 7.41 -6.01
N GLN A 53 -9.36 7.80 -6.07
CA GLN A 53 -8.26 6.85 -6.18
C GLN A 53 -8.03 6.07 -4.88
N ARG A 54 -8.21 6.71 -3.72
CA ARG A 54 -8.10 6.06 -2.41
C ARG A 54 -9.24 5.09 -2.18
N GLU A 55 -10.44 5.47 -2.60
CA GLU A 55 -11.63 4.64 -2.55
C GLU A 55 -11.52 3.45 -3.51
N ALA A 56 -11.09 3.67 -4.75
CA ALA A 56 -10.90 2.61 -5.74
C ALA A 56 -9.90 1.54 -5.26
N LEU A 57 -8.80 1.95 -4.62
CA LEU A 57 -7.83 1.01 -4.05
C LEU A 57 -8.44 0.20 -2.89
N PHE A 58 -9.21 0.86 -2.01
CA PHE A 58 -9.86 0.19 -0.88
C PHE A 58 -10.87 -0.84 -1.37
N ASN A 59 -11.74 -0.44 -2.31
CA ASN A 59 -12.75 -1.30 -2.90
C ASN A 59 -12.12 -2.50 -3.62
N ALA A 60 -10.98 -2.32 -4.29
CA ALA A 60 -10.26 -3.42 -4.91
C ALA A 60 -9.71 -4.44 -3.88
N ILE A 61 -9.16 -3.95 -2.77
CA ILE A 61 -8.67 -4.81 -1.67
C ILE A 61 -9.83 -5.55 -1.00
N ALA A 62 -10.93 -4.85 -0.70
CA ALA A 62 -12.14 -5.44 -0.12
C ALA A 62 -12.75 -6.51 -1.05
N ALA A 63 -12.87 -6.22 -2.35
CA ALA A 63 -13.37 -7.18 -3.33
C ALA A 63 -12.47 -8.43 -3.42
N TYR A 64 -11.14 -8.25 -3.41
CA TYR A 64 -10.20 -9.38 -3.39
C TYR A 64 -10.36 -10.23 -2.13
N ALA A 65 -10.40 -9.58 -0.97
CA ALA A 65 -10.61 -10.20 0.32
C ALA A 65 -11.89 -11.06 0.35
N SER A 66 -13.02 -10.52 -0.11
CA SER A 66 -14.29 -11.23 -0.17
C SER A 66 -14.34 -12.37 -1.19
N ASN A 67 -13.42 -12.41 -2.17
CA ASN A 67 -13.40 -13.41 -3.25
C ASN A 67 -12.12 -14.24 -3.27
N ILE A 68 -11.36 -14.32 -2.16
CA ILE A 68 -10.07 -15.02 -2.12
C ILE A 68 -10.16 -16.51 -2.49
N GLU A 69 -11.32 -17.14 -2.28
CA GLU A 69 -11.62 -18.53 -2.66
C GLU A 69 -12.26 -18.65 -4.06
N ASN A 70 -12.66 -17.54 -4.67
CA ASN A 70 -13.29 -17.47 -5.99
C ASN A 70 -12.69 -16.32 -6.83
N LEU A 71 -11.38 -16.37 -7.04
CA LEU A 71 -10.67 -15.38 -7.85
C LEU A 71 -11.19 -15.22 -9.29
N PRO A 72 -11.73 -16.26 -9.96
CA PRO A 72 -12.36 -16.08 -11.27
C PRO A 72 -13.47 -15.02 -11.30
N ALA A 73 -14.19 -14.81 -10.20
CA ALA A 73 -15.21 -13.76 -10.11
C ALA A 73 -14.64 -12.33 -10.25
N LEU A 74 -13.35 -12.14 -10.00
CA LEU A 74 -12.67 -10.84 -10.09
C LEU A 74 -12.14 -10.54 -11.49
N LEU A 75 -12.14 -11.51 -12.42
CA LEU A 75 -11.55 -11.36 -13.75
C LEU A 75 -12.03 -10.10 -14.50
N PRO A 76 -13.34 -9.74 -14.51
CA PRO A 76 -13.79 -8.53 -15.19
C PRO A 76 -13.22 -7.24 -14.57
N ALA A 77 -13.02 -7.21 -13.25
CA ALA A 77 -12.43 -6.07 -12.56
C ALA A 77 -10.91 -5.99 -12.80
N VAL A 78 -10.24 -7.14 -12.79
CA VAL A 78 -8.81 -7.25 -13.11
C VAL A 78 -8.54 -6.80 -14.54
N GLU A 79 -9.39 -7.18 -15.51
CA GLU A 79 -9.28 -6.75 -16.90
C GLU A 79 -9.36 -5.23 -17.03
N LYS A 80 -10.33 -4.59 -16.38
CA LYS A 80 -10.43 -3.12 -16.36
C LYS A 80 -9.17 -2.45 -15.79
N ILE A 81 -8.59 -3.02 -14.74
CA ILE A 81 -7.34 -2.53 -14.14
C ILE A 81 -6.16 -2.74 -15.10
N ALA A 82 -6.09 -3.89 -15.77
CA ALA A 82 -5.05 -4.21 -16.74
C ALA A 82 -5.07 -3.24 -17.93
N GLN A 83 -6.25 -2.97 -18.51
CA GLN A 83 -6.41 -1.98 -19.59
C GLN A 83 -5.89 -0.60 -19.19
N LYS A 84 -6.22 -0.16 -17.96
CA LYS A 84 -5.74 1.11 -17.41
C LYS A 84 -4.22 1.09 -17.17
N HIS A 85 -3.65 -0.01 -16.69
CA HIS A 85 -2.20 -0.13 -16.53
C HIS A 85 -1.45 -0.10 -17.86
N THR A 86 -2.01 -0.69 -18.91
CA THR A 86 -1.45 -0.62 -20.27
C THR A 86 -1.44 0.81 -20.79
N SER A 87 -2.52 1.59 -20.57
CA SER A 87 -2.56 2.99 -21.00
C SER A 87 -1.52 3.88 -20.29
N PHE A 88 -1.06 3.48 -19.10
CA PHE A 88 0.01 4.16 -18.36
C PHE A 88 1.41 3.52 -18.55
N GLN A 89 1.55 2.58 -19.49
CA GLN A 89 2.82 1.87 -19.77
C GLN A 89 3.48 1.26 -18.52
N ILE A 90 2.68 0.73 -17.60
CA ILE A 90 3.18 0.11 -16.38
C ILE A 90 4.00 -1.14 -16.72
N LYS A 91 5.28 -1.14 -16.35
CA LYS A 91 6.20 -2.26 -16.59
C LYS A 91 6.17 -3.27 -15.44
N PRO A 92 6.49 -4.57 -15.68
CA PRO A 92 6.50 -5.60 -14.64
C PRO A 92 7.35 -5.24 -13.40
N GLY A 93 8.50 -4.58 -13.60
CA GLY A 93 9.37 -4.13 -12.49
C GLY A 93 8.79 -2.98 -11.65
N THR A 94 7.83 -2.23 -12.19
CA THR A 94 7.22 -1.06 -11.51
C THR A 94 6.42 -1.47 -10.27
N VAL A 95 5.79 -2.64 -10.30
CA VAL A 95 4.99 -3.16 -9.16
C VAL A 95 5.91 -3.66 -8.04
N GLN A 96 7.05 -4.29 -8.37
CA GLN A 96 8.01 -4.78 -7.37
C GLN A 96 8.69 -3.66 -6.59
N HIS A 97 9.04 -2.54 -7.24
CA HIS A 97 9.67 -1.40 -6.55
C HIS A 97 8.72 -0.77 -5.52
N ARG A 98 7.42 -0.72 -5.83
CA ARG A 98 6.39 -0.16 -4.93
C ARG A 98 6.03 -1.05 -3.74
N ARG A 99 6.25 -2.37 -3.82
CA ARG A 99 5.99 -3.30 -2.70
C ARG A 99 7.07 -3.27 -1.63
N ARG A 100 8.25 -2.72 -1.91
CA ARG A 100 9.43 -2.78 -1.03
C ARG A 100 9.54 -1.68 0.03
N THR A 101 8.52 -0.84 0.22
CA THR A 101 8.51 0.11 1.35
C THR A 101 8.16 -0.63 2.64
N PRO A 102 9.10 -0.88 3.58
CA PRO A 102 8.88 -1.76 4.73
C PRO A 102 7.82 -1.18 5.68
N VAL A 103 6.78 -1.92 6.02
CA VAL A 103 5.84 -1.52 7.08
C VAL A 103 6.56 -1.76 8.42
N GLY A 104 7.35 -0.79 8.87
CA GLY A 104 8.04 -0.85 10.14
C GLY A 104 9.46 -0.29 10.08
N ASP A 105 9.60 1.00 10.38
CA ASP A 105 10.84 1.57 10.94
C ASP A 105 10.59 2.87 11.73
N ALA A 106 9.36 3.07 12.21
CA ALA A 106 9.06 4.14 13.18
C ALA A 106 9.17 3.55 14.60
N GLY A 107 10.39 3.23 15.04
CA GLY A 107 10.56 2.66 16.37
C GLY A 107 11.91 2.03 16.68
N ARG A 108 13.03 2.69 16.36
CA ARG A 108 14.30 2.49 17.06
C ARG A 108 15.33 3.53 16.62
N ASN A 109 15.54 4.57 17.45
CA ASN A 109 16.84 4.91 18.04
C ASN A 109 16.76 6.30 18.70
N VAL A 110 16.28 6.34 19.94
CA VAL A 110 16.66 7.40 20.87
C VAL A 110 18.04 7.02 21.37
N GLN A 111 19.08 7.74 20.93
CA GLN A 111 20.40 7.67 21.55
C GLN A 111 20.29 8.29 22.97
N PRO A 112 20.70 7.59 24.04
CA PRO A 112 20.89 8.22 25.35
C PRO A 112 22.22 8.96 25.39
N GLY A 113 22.25 10.05 26.17
CA GLY A 113 23.24 11.12 26.10
C GLY A 113 24.70 10.75 26.41
N ALA A 114 25.60 11.52 25.83
CA ALA A 114 26.96 11.69 26.32
C ALA A 114 27.02 13.01 27.10
N GLY A 115 27.13 12.91 28.43
CA GLY A 115 27.34 14.04 29.31
C GLY A 115 28.72 14.65 29.09
N SER A 116 28.76 15.97 28.88
CA SER A 116 29.98 16.78 28.95
C SER A 116 30.34 17.02 30.42
N ALA A 117 31.11 16.09 30.98
CA ALA A 117 31.83 16.31 32.23
C ALA A 117 33.00 17.29 31.96
N GLY A 118 33.05 18.38 32.73
CA GLY A 118 34.15 19.33 32.71
C GLY A 118 35.45 18.76 33.28
N ARG A 119 36.57 19.27 32.76
CA ARG A 119 37.93 19.37 33.35
C ARG A 119 38.58 20.58 32.67
N LEU A 120 38.75 21.72 33.34
CA LEU A 120 39.94 22.12 34.10
C LEU A 120 41.26 21.92 33.33
N GLY A 121 41.82 23.05 32.91
CA GLY A 121 43.14 23.28 32.32
C GLY A 121 43.31 24.76 32.10
#